data_AF-A0A7C7QUI1-F1
#
_entry.id   AF-A0A7C7QUI1-F1
#
_cell.length_a   1.000
_cell.length_b   1.000
_cell.length_c   1.000
_cell.angle_alpha   90.00
_cell.angle_beta   90.00
_cell.angle_gamma   90.00
#
_symmetry.space_group_name_H-M   'P 1'
#
loop_
_entity.id
_entity.type
_entity.pdbx_description
1 polymer ?
#
loop_
_entity_poly.entity_id
_entity_poly.type
_entity_poly.pdbx_seq_one_letter_code
_entity_poly.pdbx_strand_id
1 'polypeptide(L)'
;MPRRRSSVLCFDEAGGIGPFPIIAFGLLLVNEPDAVLEAVKRVRRRYGFVNELKSSRWSNLRRRVYVDVLTEAVKHDVLATVLVAQKRDLDRRYFPGKDYMAYNYLAKRLVVRATVEVQGATLYVDKKQRTRRDNFLEYLKAEVNLGALEDGRLRSSERRRKSGGGFLKKRRHAGHPASDLGRT
;
A
#
# COMPACT_ATOMS: atom_id res chain seq x y z
N MET A 1 -14.65 -21.42 8.46
CA MET A 1 -14.60 -20.43 7.36
C MET A 1 -13.23 -20.48 6.72
N PRO A 2 -13.09 -20.50 5.38
CA PRO A 2 -11.78 -20.44 4.75
C PRO A 2 -11.15 -19.08 5.07
N ARG A 3 -9.93 -19.05 5.60
CA ARG A 3 -9.18 -17.81 5.79
C ARG A 3 -9.02 -17.16 4.42
N ARG A 4 -9.72 -16.04 4.17
CA ARG A 4 -9.40 -15.17 3.03
C ARG A 4 -7.90 -14.88 3.11
N ARG A 5 -7.14 -15.25 2.08
CA ARG A 5 -5.75 -14.83 1.98
C ARG A 5 -5.72 -13.30 1.97
N SER A 6 -4.77 -12.75 2.70
CA SER A 6 -4.56 -11.30 2.73
C SER A 6 -4.22 -10.79 1.33
N SER A 7 -4.56 -9.53 1.04
CA SER A 7 -4.20 -8.88 -0.21
C SER A 7 -2.69 -8.95 -0.47
N VAL A 8 -2.33 -8.94 -1.74
CA VAL A 8 -0.94 -8.95 -2.20
C VAL A 8 -0.61 -7.61 -2.84
N LEU A 9 0.55 -7.07 -2.48
CA LEU A 9 1.14 -5.89 -3.10
C LEU A 9 2.35 -6.33 -3.92
N CYS A 10 2.46 -5.87 -5.16
CA CYS A 10 3.62 -6.09 -6.01
C CYS A 10 4.21 -4.74 -6.40
N PHE A 11 5.49 -4.52 -6.10
CA PHE A 11 6.21 -3.30 -6.42
C PHE A 11 7.36 -3.58 -7.39
N ASP A 12 7.49 -2.72 -8.41
CA ASP A 12 8.55 -2.79 -9.43
C ASP A 12 8.90 -1.39 -9.94
N GLU A 13 10.12 -1.22 -10.44
CA GLU A 13 10.63 0.04 -10.98
C GLU A 13 11.18 -0.08 -12.41
N ALA A 14 11.04 0.99 -13.17
CA ALA A 14 11.64 1.12 -14.49
C ALA A 14 12.41 2.43 -14.61
N GLY A 15 13.54 2.42 -15.32
CA GLY A 15 14.33 3.63 -15.61
C GLY A 15 15.53 3.88 -14.70
N GLY A 16 15.57 3.30 -13.49
CA GLY A 16 16.74 3.17 -12.56
C GLY A 16 17.76 4.32 -12.51
N ILE A 17 19.02 4.02 -12.13
CA ILE A 17 20.18 4.95 -12.23
C ILE A 17 20.72 5.00 -13.69
N GLY A 18 19.97 4.48 -14.65
CA GLY A 18 20.38 4.45 -16.06
C GLY A 18 20.27 5.82 -16.76
N PRO A 19 20.62 5.89 -18.06
CA PRO A 19 20.59 7.11 -18.85
C PRO A 19 19.17 7.62 -19.19
N PHE A 20 18.13 6.84 -18.87
CA PHE A 20 16.75 7.19 -19.19
C PHE A 20 16.33 8.50 -18.48
N PRO A 21 15.64 9.43 -19.15
CA PRO A 21 15.28 10.72 -18.56
C PRO A 21 14.17 10.63 -17.51
N ILE A 22 13.47 9.49 -17.46
CA ILE A 22 12.37 9.22 -16.55
C ILE A 22 12.68 8.03 -15.65
N ILE A 23 12.05 8.01 -14.49
CA ILE A 23 11.92 6.85 -13.62
C ILE A 23 10.44 6.62 -13.33
N ALA A 24 10.01 5.37 -13.34
CA ALA A 24 8.65 4.96 -13.03
C ALA A 24 8.66 3.91 -11.91
N PHE A 25 7.75 4.06 -10.96
CA PHE A 25 7.51 3.11 -9.89
C PHE A 25 6.06 2.64 -10.00
N GLY A 26 5.87 1.32 -10.06
CA GLY A 26 4.57 0.70 -10.11
C GLY A 26 4.27 -0.03 -8.81
N LEU A 27 3.06 0.14 -8.29
CA LEU A 27 2.52 -0.66 -7.21
C LEU A 27 1.18 -1.26 -7.66
N LEU A 28 1.08 -2.58 -7.58
CA LEU A 28 -0.14 -3.33 -7.86
C LEU A 28 -0.67 -3.93 -6.56
N LEU A 29 -1.88 -3.55 -6.17
CA LEU A 29 -2.67 -4.22 -5.13
C LEU A 29 -3.57 -5.25 -5.78
N VAL A 30 -3.57 -6.46 -5.22
CA VAL A 30 -4.40 -7.58 -5.64
C VAL A 30 -5.16 -8.10 -4.43
N ASN A 31 -6.48 -7.89 -4.40
CA ASN A 31 -7.32 -8.35 -3.30
C ASN A 31 -7.77 -9.81 -3.46
N GLU A 32 -7.71 -10.34 -4.69
CA GLU A 32 -8.04 -11.73 -5.03
C GLU A 32 -6.82 -12.47 -5.65
N PRO A 33 -5.71 -12.66 -4.92
CA PRO A 33 -4.45 -13.13 -5.50
C PRO A 33 -4.55 -14.51 -6.15
N ASP A 34 -5.33 -15.42 -5.58
CA ASP A 34 -5.50 -16.77 -6.13
C ASP A 34 -6.32 -16.73 -7.44
N ALA A 35 -7.35 -15.88 -7.53
CA ALA A 35 -8.17 -15.75 -8.72
C ALA A 35 -7.36 -15.17 -9.89
N VAL A 36 -6.59 -14.10 -9.63
CA VAL A 36 -5.68 -13.51 -10.60
C VAL A 36 -4.61 -14.52 -11.04
N LEU A 37 -4.03 -15.27 -10.11
CA LEU A 37 -3.04 -16.30 -10.43
C LEU A 37 -3.62 -17.38 -11.36
N GLU A 38 -4.85 -17.85 -11.08
CA GLU A 38 -5.51 -18.84 -11.93
C GLU A 38 -5.87 -18.27 -13.30
N ALA A 39 -6.28 -17.01 -13.39
CA ALA A 39 -6.48 -16.31 -14.66
C ALA A 39 -5.18 -16.27 -15.50
N VAL A 40 -4.06 -15.87 -14.90
CA VAL A 40 -2.74 -15.86 -15.55
C VAL A 40 -2.35 -17.27 -16.02
N LYS A 41 -2.51 -18.30 -15.18
CA LYS A 41 -2.21 -19.69 -15.55
C LYS A 41 -3.07 -20.18 -16.71
N ARG A 42 -4.36 -19.82 -16.73
CA ARG A 42 -5.28 -20.18 -17.83
C ARG A 42 -4.82 -19.61 -19.16
N VAL A 43 -4.48 -18.32 -19.19
CA VAL A 43 -3.95 -17.66 -20.39
C VAL A 43 -2.65 -18.32 -20.83
N ARG A 44 -1.70 -18.53 -19.90
CA ARG A 44 -0.43 -19.19 -20.21
C ARG A 44 -0.61 -20.59 -20.80
N ARG A 45 -1.52 -21.40 -20.23
CA ARG A 45 -1.86 -22.74 -20.76
C ARG A 45 -2.44 -22.66 -22.17
N ARG A 46 -3.35 -21.73 -22.45
CA ARG A 46 -3.94 -21.51 -23.78
C ARG A 46 -2.88 -21.29 -24.87
N TYR A 47 -1.81 -20.58 -24.54
CA TYR A 47 -0.73 -20.25 -25.47
C TYR A 47 0.52 -21.16 -25.37
N GLY A 48 0.52 -22.15 -24.48
CA GLY A 48 1.73 -22.93 -24.17
C GLY A 48 2.91 -22.06 -23.67
N PHE A 49 2.63 -20.92 -23.03
CA PHE A 49 3.65 -19.93 -22.68
C PHE A 49 4.12 -20.08 -21.24
N VAL A 50 5.32 -20.65 -21.07
CA VAL A 50 5.94 -20.89 -19.74
C VAL A 50 6.95 -19.83 -19.32
N ASN A 51 7.40 -19.01 -20.27
CA ASN A 51 8.44 -18.02 -20.04
C ASN A 51 7.96 -16.83 -19.20
N GLU A 52 8.91 -16.10 -18.66
CA GLU A 52 8.66 -14.82 -18.00
C GLU A 52 8.27 -13.74 -19.04
N LEU A 53 7.26 -12.93 -18.70
CA LEU A 53 6.80 -11.81 -19.53
C LEU A 53 7.73 -10.60 -19.35
N LYS A 54 8.91 -10.64 -19.98
CA LYS A 54 9.85 -9.50 -19.99
C LYS A 54 9.56 -8.53 -21.11
N SER A 55 9.47 -7.24 -20.79
CA SER A 55 9.32 -6.12 -21.74
C SER A 55 10.53 -5.95 -22.67
N SER A 56 11.70 -6.46 -22.31
CA SER A 56 12.92 -6.38 -23.12
C SER A 56 13.05 -7.43 -24.24
N ARG A 57 12.09 -8.37 -24.35
CA ARG A 57 12.14 -9.45 -25.36
C ARG A 57 10.78 -9.65 -26.02
N TRP A 58 10.30 -8.65 -26.76
CA TRP A 58 8.99 -8.73 -27.42
C TRP A 58 8.98 -9.70 -28.61
N SER A 59 7.86 -10.42 -28.74
CA SER A 59 7.49 -11.20 -29.92
C SER A 59 5.97 -11.11 -30.11
N ASN A 60 5.47 -11.43 -31.30
CA ASN A 60 4.02 -11.43 -31.57
C ASN A 60 3.26 -12.37 -30.62
N LEU A 61 3.83 -13.54 -30.29
CA LEU A 61 3.25 -14.44 -29.30
C LEU A 61 3.24 -13.79 -27.91
N ARG A 62 4.36 -13.22 -27.47
CA ARG A 62 4.46 -12.60 -26.15
C ARG A 62 3.49 -11.43 -25.99
N ARG A 63 3.34 -10.61 -27.03
CA ARG A 63 2.37 -9.51 -27.04
C ARG A 63 0.95 -10.01 -26.84
N ARG A 64 0.55 -11.07 -27.55
CA ARG A 64 -0.78 -11.69 -27.38
C ARG A 64 -0.98 -12.21 -25.96
N VAL A 65 -0.02 -12.99 -25.44
CA VAL A 65 -0.08 -13.49 -24.06
C VAL A 65 -0.17 -12.35 -23.04
N TYR A 66 0.60 -11.28 -23.23
CA TYR A 66 0.61 -10.12 -22.33
C TYR A 66 -0.75 -9.41 -22.32
N VAL A 67 -1.32 -9.15 -23.50
CA VAL A 67 -2.65 -8.52 -23.63
C VAL A 67 -3.73 -9.38 -23.00
N ASP A 68 -3.75 -10.69 -23.26
CA ASP A 68 -4.74 -11.60 -22.67
C ASP A 68 -4.59 -11.70 -21.15
N VAL A 69 -3.35 -11.73 -20.63
CA VAL A 69 -3.11 -11.70 -19.17
C VAL A 69 -3.69 -10.45 -18.55
N LEU A 70 -3.44 -9.27 -19.12
CA LEU A 70 -3.99 -8.02 -18.59
C LEU A 70 -5.52 -8.02 -18.71
N THR A 71 -6.07 -8.44 -19.85
CA THR A 71 -7.51 -8.50 -20.11
C THR A 71 -8.25 -9.38 -19.12
N GLU A 72 -7.64 -10.51 -18.71
CA GLU A 72 -8.24 -11.36 -17.67
C GLU A 72 -7.99 -10.82 -16.26
N ALA A 73 -6.82 -10.27 -15.97
CA ALA A 73 -6.48 -9.77 -14.63
C ALA A 73 -7.35 -8.57 -14.21
N VAL A 74 -7.67 -7.66 -15.13
CA VAL A 74 -8.50 -6.47 -14.83
C VAL A 74 -9.96 -6.79 -14.51
N LYS A 75 -10.41 -8.04 -14.70
CA LYS A 75 -11.74 -8.49 -14.31
C LYS A 75 -11.85 -8.79 -12.81
N HIS A 76 -10.72 -8.83 -12.10
CA HIS A 76 -10.63 -9.06 -10.67
C HIS A 76 -10.40 -7.74 -9.92
N ASP A 77 -10.55 -7.79 -8.60
CA ASP A 77 -10.27 -6.66 -7.72
C ASP A 77 -8.74 -6.39 -7.63
N VAL A 78 -8.27 -5.59 -8.58
CA VAL A 78 -6.88 -5.14 -8.71
C VAL A 78 -6.83 -3.61 -8.82
N LEU A 79 -5.85 -3.01 -8.16
CA LEU A 79 -5.59 -1.58 -8.23
C LEU A 79 -4.12 -1.33 -8.57
N ALA A 80 -3.86 -0.63 -9.68
CA ALA A 80 -2.52 -0.24 -10.08
C ALA A 80 -2.30 1.25 -9.84
N THR A 81 -1.23 1.59 -9.13
CA THR A 81 -0.77 2.98 -8.96
C THR A 81 0.63 3.11 -9.54
N VAL A 82 0.83 4.12 -10.39
CA VAL A 82 2.13 4.38 -11.02
C VAL A 82 2.57 5.81 -10.70
N LEU A 83 3.79 5.96 -10.18
CA LEU A 83 4.46 7.24 -10.03
C LEU A 83 5.52 7.38 -11.10
N VAL A 84 5.43 8.43 -11.92
CA VAL A 84 6.42 8.76 -12.95
C VAL A 84 7.08 10.08 -12.58
N ALA A 85 8.40 10.13 -12.58
CA ALA A 85 9.18 11.33 -12.30
C ALA A 85 10.21 11.57 -13.41
N GLN A 86 10.40 12.83 -13.79
CA GLN A 86 11.53 13.21 -14.64
C GLN A 86 12.77 13.38 -13.77
N LYS A 87 13.88 12.76 -14.16
CA LYS A 87 15.12 12.79 -13.34
C LYS A 87 15.71 14.18 -13.18
N ARG A 88 15.43 15.09 -14.13
CA ARG A 88 15.83 16.50 -14.06
C ARG A 88 15.09 17.30 -13.00
N ASP A 89 13.90 16.84 -12.59
CA ASP A 89 13.08 17.50 -11.56
C ASP A 89 13.44 17.00 -10.15
N LEU A 90 14.30 15.98 -10.05
CA LEU A 90 14.79 15.48 -8.77
C LEU A 90 15.92 16.38 -8.28
N ASP A 91 15.66 17.14 -7.22
CA ASP A 91 16.69 17.93 -6.56
C ASP A 91 17.66 17.00 -5.81
N ARG A 92 18.76 16.66 -6.49
CA ARG A 92 19.81 15.78 -5.97
C ARG A 92 20.66 16.43 -4.88
N ARG A 93 20.53 17.75 -4.65
CA ARG A 93 21.26 18.44 -3.59
C ARG A 93 20.85 17.96 -2.20
N TYR A 94 19.62 17.43 -2.06
CA TYR A 94 19.14 16.78 -0.85
C TYR A 94 19.74 15.38 -0.62
N PHE A 95 20.40 14.80 -1.62
CA PHE A 95 20.97 13.44 -1.59
C PHE A 95 22.42 13.42 -2.13
N PRO A 96 23.34 14.22 -1.56
CA PRO A 96 24.68 14.40 -2.11
C PRO A 96 25.43 13.07 -2.19
N GLY A 97 25.80 12.68 -3.41
CA GLY A 97 26.53 11.44 -3.72
C GLY A 97 25.71 10.15 -3.60
N LYS A 98 24.38 10.23 -3.44
CA LYS A 98 23.51 9.07 -3.19
C LYS A 98 22.20 9.15 -3.97
N ASP A 99 22.29 9.18 -5.30
CA ASP A 99 21.12 9.23 -6.22
C ASP A 99 20.06 8.14 -5.93
N TYR A 100 20.49 6.97 -5.44
CA TYR A 100 19.60 5.88 -5.03
C TYR A 100 18.65 6.27 -3.87
N MET A 101 19.06 7.18 -2.98
CA MET A 101 18.20 7.63 -1.87
C MET A 101 17.01 8.45 -2.36
N ALA A 102 17.17 9.23 -3.43
CA ALA A 102 16.05 9.95 -4.05
C ALA A 102 15.00 8.97 -4.59
N TYR A 103 15.46 7.85 -5.15
CA TYR A 103 14.58 6.80 -5.67
C TYR A 103 13.86 6.06 -4.53
N ASN A 104 14.59 5.77 -3.45
CA ASN A 104 14.00 5.16 -2.25
C ASN A 104 12.92 6.06 -1.63
N TYR A 105 13.15 7.37 -1.62
CA TYR A 105 12.18 8.35 -1.15
C TYR A 105 10.89 8.33 -1.99
N LEU A 106 11.00 8.37 -3.31
CA LEU A 106 9.83 8.34 -4.20
C LEU A 106 9.05 7.03 -4.09
N ALA A 107 9.76 5.90 -4.08
CA ALA A 107 9.18 4.59 -3.87
C ALA A 107 8.43 4.49 -2.54
N LYS A 108 9.02 5.02 -1.45
CA LYS A 108 8.33 5.14 -0.14
C LYS A 108 7.04 5.94 -0.29
N ARG A 109 7.09 7.12 -0.91
CA ARG A 109 5.91 8.00 -1.06
C ARG A 109 4.79 7.31 -1.83
N LEU A 110 5.12 6.52 -2.85
CA LEU A 110 4.15 5.72 -3.57
C LEU A 110 3.51 4.66 -2.67
N VAL A 111 4.33 3.85 -2.01
CA VAL A 111 3.85 2.72 -1.19
C VAL A 111 2.98 3.23 -0.05
N VAL A 112 3.46 4.18 0.76
CA VAL A 112 2.69 4.74 1.88
C VAL A 112 1.35 5.29 1.39
N ARG A 113 1.34 6.11 0.34
CA ARG A 113 0.10 6.72 -0.17
C ARG A 113 -0.88 5.66 -0.69
N ALA A 114 -0.40 4.64 -1.37
CA ALA A 114 -1.24 3.64 -2.00
C ALA A 114 -1.68 2.53 -1.03
N THR A 115 -1.10 2.44 0.18
CA THR A 115 -1.41 1.38 1.16
C THR A 115 -1.98 1.88 2.49
N VAL A 116 -2.31 3.18 2.64
CA VAL A 116 -2.88 3.76 3.88
C VAL A 116 -4.06 2.95 4.43
N GLU A 117 -4.92 2.40 3.58
CA GLU A 117 -6.11 1.64 4.01
C GLU A 117 -5.93 0.12 3.92
N VAL A 118 -4.74 -0.36 3.54
CA VAL A 118 -4.47 -1.78 3.30
C VAL A 118 -3.82 -2.40 4.54
N GLN A 119 -4.51 -3.33 5.19
CA GLN A 119 -3.99 -4.01 6.39
C GLN A 119 -3.65 -5.48 6.11
N GLY A 120 -2.55 -5.95 6.69
CA GLY A 120 -2.15 -7.37 6.67
C GLY A 120 -1.70 -7.88 5.29
N ALA A 121 -1.45 -6.99 4.32
CA ALA A 121 -1.03 -7.38 2.99
C ALA A 121 0.40 -7.92 2.94
N THR A 122 0.67 -8.79 1.99
CA THR A 122 2.03 -9.27 1.69
C THR A 122 2.63 -8.47 0.55
N LEU A 123 3.78 -7.85 0.78
CA LEU A 123 4.51 -7.09 -0.23
C LEU A 123 5.59 -7.93 -0.91
N TYR A 124 5.49 -8.04 -2.22
CA TYR A 124 6.50 -8.58 -3.13
C TYR A 124 7.24 -7.44 -3.83
N VAL A 125 8.55 -7.57 -3.89
CA VAL A 125 9.52 -6.62 -4.44
C VAL A 125 10.56 -7.37 -5.24
N ASP A 126 11.10 -6.79 -6.32
CA ASP A 126 12.16 -7.42 -7.11
C ASP A 126 13.37 -7.76 -6.22
N LYS A 127 13.95 -8.95 -6.43
CA LYS A 127 15.17 -9.41 -5.78
C LYS A 127 16.34 -8.42 -5.96
N LYS A 128 16.41 -7.70 -7.08
CA LYS A 128 17.48 -6.69 -7.31
C LYS A 128 17.45 -5.54 -6.31
N GLN A 129 16.30 -5.25 -5.73
CA GLN A 129 16.15 -4.25 -4.67
C GLN A 129 16.64 -4.76 -3.29
N ARG A 130 17.05 -6.03 -3.18
CA ARG A 130 17.64 -6.62 -1.96
C ARG A 130 19.14 -6.35 -1.82
N THR A 131 19.72 -5.47 -2.64
CA THR A 131 21.16 -5.21 -2.62
C THR A 131 21.55 -4.54 -1.29
N ARG A 132 22.47 -5.16 -0.52
CA ARG A 132 22.88 -4.75 0.85
C ARG A 132 23.38 -3.30 0.99
N ARG A 133 23.79 -2.64 -0.09
CA ARG A 133 24.20 -1.23 -0.07
C ARG A 133 23.03 -0.26 0.06
N ASP A 134 21.82 -0.70 -0.29
CA ASP A 134 20.68 0.17 -0.52
C ASP A 134 19.63 0.09 0.62
N ASN A 135 19.63 -0.98 1.43
CA ASN A 135 18.67 -1.23 2.53
C ASN A 135 17.20 -0.96 2.18
N PHE A 136 16.86 -0.88 0.90
CA PHE A 136 15.57 -0.43 0.40
C PHE A 136 14.43 -1.28 0.93
N LEU A 137 14.61 -2.60 0.94
CA LEU A 137 13.64 -3.54 1.51
C LEU A 137 13.45 -3.39 3.02
N GLU A 138 14.51 -3.13 3.77
CA GLU A 138 14.42 -2.95 5.23
C GLU A 138 13.71 -1.63 5.54
N TYR A 139 14.01 -0.59 4.77
CA TYR A 139 13.36 0.70 4.85
C TYR A 139 11.86 0.62 4.51
N LEU A 140 11.49 -0.04 3.41
CA LEU A 140 10.08 -0.21 3.02
C LEU A 140 9.31 -1.04 4.05
N LYS A 141 9.91 -2.12 4.55
CA LYS A 141 9.28 -2.98 5.58
C LYS A 141 9.06 -2.25 6.88
N ALA A 142 10.05 -1.49 7.36
CA ALA A 142 9.93 -0.70 8.58
C ALA A 142 8.77 0.29 8.47
N GLU A 143 8.66 0.98 7.34
CA GLU A 143 7.69 2.06 7.14
C GLU A 143 6.26 1.57 6.90
N VAL A 144 6.05 0.49 6.13
CA VAL A 144 4.71 -0.13 5.99
C VAL A 144 4.19 -0.60 7.35
N ASN A 145 5.07 -1.12 8.20
CA ASN A 145 4.70 -1.54 9.56
C ASN A 145 4.49 -0.36 10.52
N LEU A 146 5.27 0.71 10.40
CA LEU A 146 5.14 1.91 11.24
C LEU A 146 3.89 2.74 10.89
N GLY A 147 3.58 2.93 9.61
CA GLY A 147 2.35 3.61 9.18
C GLY A 147 1.09 2.89 9.67
N ALA A 148 1.08 1.56 9.61
CA ALA A 148 -0.01 0.74 10.17
C ALA A 148 -0.16 0.89 11.70
N LEU A 149 0.94 1.15 12.43
CA LEU A 149 0.94 1.38 13.88
C LEU A 149 0.49 2.82 14.24
N GLU A 150 0.89 3.83 13.46
CA GLU A 150 0.48 5.22 13.67
C GLU A 150 -1.00 5.44 13.34
N ASP A 151 -1.50 4.86 12.24
CA ASP A 151 -2.92 4.89 11.89
C ASP A 151 -3.77 4.10 12.90
N GLY A 152 -3.23 3.00 13.44
CA GLY A 152 -3.84 2.25 14.54
C GLY A 152 -3.99 3.08 15.82
N ARG A 153 -2.98 3.91 16.15
CA ARG A 153 -2.99 4.81 17.33
C ARG A 153 -3.91 6.02 17.13
N LEU A 154 -3.97 6.59 15.93
CA LEU A 154 -4.87 7.70 15.61
C LEU A 154 -6.34 7.25 15.63
N ARG A 155 -6.67 6.10 15.03
CA ARG A 155 -8.04 5.57 15.05
C ARG A 155 -8.50 5.13 16.46
N SER A 156 -7.60 4.64 17.30
CA SER A 156 -7.92 4.25 18.68
C SER A 156 -8.06 5.46 19.63
N SER A 157 -7.31 6.54 19.39
CA SER A 157 -7.49 7.81 20.12
C SER A 157 -8.76 8.56 19.69
N GLU A 158 -9.16 8.51 18.42
CA GLU A 158 -10.45 9.04 17.95
C GLU A 158 -11.66 8.23 18.45
N ARG A 159 -11.56 6.89 18.49
CA ARG A 159 -12.61 6.05 19.08
C ARG A 159 -12.79 6.33 20.57
N ARG A 160 -11.70 6.51 21.33
CA ARG A 160 -11.76 6.91 22.76
C ARG A 160 -12.41 8.28 22.97
N ARG A 161 -12.18 9.24 22.07
CA ARG A 161 -12.84 10.56 22.12
C ARG A 161 -14.34 10.47 21.81
N LYS A 162 -14.77 9.58 20.90
CA LYS A 162 -16.19 9.37 20.59
C LYS A 162 -16.94 8.55 21.66
N SER A 163 -16.27 7.61 22.33
CA SER A 163 -16.90 6.81 23.41
C SER A 163 -16.91 7.50 24.78
N GLY A 164 -16.16 8.60 24.96
CA GLY A 164 -16.19 9.42 26.18
C GLY A 164 -17.19 10.59 26.16
N GLY A 165 -17.93 10.78 25.06
CA GLY A 165 -18.78 11.96 24.82
C GLY A 165 -20.26 11.82 25.19
N GLY A 166 -20.67 10.75 25.87
CA GLY A 166 -22.08 10.55 26.19
C GLY A 166 -22.26 9.87 27.53
N PHE A 167 -22.36 10.64 28.62
CA PHE A 167 -23.28 10.40 29.74
C PHE A 167 -23.13 11.54 30.76
N LEU A 168 -24.01 12.55 30.70
CA LEU A 168 -24.95 12.90 31.79
C LEU A 168 -25.73 14.17 31.39
N LYS A 169 -27.02 14.01 31.08
CA LYS A 169 -28.01 15.08 31.09
C LYS A 169 -29.05 14.76 32.17
N LYS A 170 -29.10 15.65 33.17
CA LYS A 170 -30.25 16.05 34.03
C LYS A 170 -31.13 14.98 34.69
N ARG A 171 -31.28 15.11 36.01
CA ARG A 171 -32.59 15.04 36.69
C ARG A 171 -32.77 16.22 37.65
N ARG A 172 -33.93 16.87 37.58
CA ARG A 172 -34.45 17.95 38.44
C ARG A 172 -35.41 17.34 39.49
N HIS A 173 -35.44 17.95 40.69
CA HIS A 173 -36.54 18.14 41.69
C HIS A 173 -37.47 16.94 42.06
N ALA A 174 -38.07 16.78 43.25
CA ALA A 174 -38.44 17.65 44.38
C ALA A 174 -38.67 16.79 45.66
N GLY A 175 -38.77 17.42 46.84
CA GLY A 175 -39.38 16.79 48.04
C GLY A 175 -38.99 17.44 49.37
N HIS A 176 -39.76 18.46 49.80
CA HIS A 176 -39.82 19.00 51.18
C HIS A 176 -40.59 18.03 52.11
N PRO A 177 -40.45 18.08 53.46
CA PRO A 177 -41.11 19.12 54.27
C PRO A 177 -40.36 19.59 55.52
N ALA A 178 -40.99 20.57 56.18
CA ALA A 178 -40.55 21.41 57.28
C ALA A 178 -40.52 20.75 58.67
N SER A 179 -39.79 21.38 59.60
CA SER A 179 -40.26 21.63 60.97
C SER A 179 -39.38 22.68 61.67
N ASP A 180 -40.05 23.71 62.18
CA ASP A 180 -39.62 24.69 63.18
C ASP A 180 -38.86 24.10 64.37
N LEU A 181 -38.02 24.92 65.01
CA LEU A 181 -38.10 25.25 66.45
C LEU A 181 -37.12 26.40 66.75
N GLY A 182 -37.67 27.53 67.23
CA GLY A 182 -36.91 28.74 67.58
C GLY A 182 -36.45 28.83 69.04
N ARG A 183 -36.14 30.08 69.44
CA ARG A 183 -35.73 30.61 70.75
C ARG A 183 -34.23 30.37 71.07
N THR A 184 -33.43 31.36 71.47
CA THR A 184 -33.61 32.71 72.05
C THR A 184 -32.39 33.54 71.71
#